data_AF-A0A1B6LSQ6-F1
#
_entry.id   AF-A0A1B6LSQ6-F1
#
_cell.length_a   1.000
_cell.length_b   1.000
_cell.length_c   1.000
_cell.angle_alpha   90.00
_cell.angle_beta   90.00
_cell.angle_gamma   90.00
#
_symmetry.space_group_name_H-M   'P 1'
#
loop_
_entity.id
_entity.type
_entity.pdbx_description
1 polymer ?
#
loop_
_entity_poly.entity_id
_entity_poly.type
_entity_poly.pdbx_seq_one_letter_code
_entity_poly.pdbx_strand_id
1 'polypeptide(L)'
;RGEPAASMVGNMFVSDEVEMRTQQIRANNGLLLALYEAVHLNRNFVTTLAHSQTESSAPPSPSNSLAAGEPLEVTQPSNLLVTFFQYCSIVMQDTKSEASVNNVKLCFIILTCISEDQYANSLMHDVNLLFKVQLHRLPMRHRKFVVERGSQPLANTLMDLLVEFIMSHMMKKLSLELYMQCVGVVHRVLCYQKRCRVRLMYQWKELWTALITLLKFILANENHLAKKMNIFLLGLQVVNIFNLFITYGDTFLPSPSSYDELYYELIRMHQVFDNIYSTAFRYSTVDGEFKDTALLLTNSLINVRAIINHFTPKIDAWLEGQALSTPSEDEILEVVRKNYDSLTLKLQDSLDQYERYSENPQHSAFFTAMVRSVVVDTRQNIDYASLDLQVILQELSCIT
;
A
#
# COMPACT_ATOMS: atom_id res chain seq x y z
N ARG A 1 36.02 18.15 57.55
CA ARG A 1 35.76 19.47 56.92
C ARG A 1 36.32 19.40 55.51
N GLY A 2 35.60 19.46 54.40
CA GLY A 2 34.17 19.49 54.08
C GLY A 2 34.06 19.20 52.56
N GLU A 3 32.94 18.63 52.13
CA GLU A 3 32.57 18.34 50.73
C GLU A 3 32.08 19.60 49.97
N PRO A 4 31.78 19.57 48.63
CA PRO A 4 31.81 18.43 47.70
C PRO A 4 32.48 18.68 46.33
N ALA A 5 32.59 17.55 45.62
CA ALA A 5 33.00 17.35 44.24
C ALA A 5 32.04 17.97 43.19
N ALA A 6 32.60 18.36 42.04
CA ALA A 6 31.86 18.58 40.81
C ALA A 6 32.57 17.91 39.62
N SER A 7 31.90 16.90 39.07
CA SER A 7 31.84 16.54 37.64
C SER A 7 33.15 16.24 36.91
N MET A 8 33.57 14.97 36.92
CA MET A 8 34.09 14.29 35.72
C MET A 8 34.08 12.77 35.93
N VAL A 9 32.87 12.20 35.98
CA VAL A 9 32.65 10.77 35.71
C VAL A 9 31.51 10.73 34.70
N GLY A 10 31.83 10.28 33.49
CA GLY A 10 30.84 10.05 32.45
C GLY A 10 29.86 8.97 32.89
N ASN A 11 28.66 9.40 33.28
CA ASN A 11 27.42 8.65 33.14
C ASN A 11 27.39 8.15 31.67
N MET A 12 27.52 6.88 31.29
CA MET A 12 26.82 5.68 31.75
C MET A 12 25.35 5.99 32.04
N PHE A 13 24.48 5.56 31.14
CA PHE A 13 23.03 5.82 31.08
C PHE A 13 22.66 7.22 30.58
N VAL A 14 22.81 7.44 29.27
CA VAL A 14 21.88 8.33 28.57
C VAL A 14 20.71 7.45 28.16
N SER A 15 19.64 7.52 28.96
CA SER A 15 18.29 7.21 28.51
C SER A 15 17.92 8.20 27.42
N ASP A 16 18.38 7.97 26.20
CA ASP A 16 17.82 8.62 25.02
C ASP A 16 16.56 7.83 24.64
N GLU A 17 15.56 7.93 25.51
CA GLU A 17 14.16 7.99 25.10
C GLU A 17 14.02 9.25 24.22
N VAL A 18 14.58 9.22 23.02
CA VAL A 18 14.07 10.06 21.94
C VAL A 18 12.66 9.53 21.72
N GLU A 19 11.70 10.23 22.31
CA GLU A 19 10.29 10.23 21.94
C GLU A 19 10.24 10.25 20.41
N MET A 20 10.18 9.06 19.82
CA MET A 20 9.90 8.89 18.40
C MET A 20 8.50 9.46 18.25
N ARG A 21 8.42 10.71 17.77
CA ARG A 21 7.19 11.41 17.44
C ARG A 21 6.42 10.57 16.42
N THR A 22 5.72 9.56 16.92
CA THR A 22 4.58 8.97 16.26
C THR A 22 3.62 10.14 16.22
N GLN A 23 3.42 10.76 15.05
CA GLN A 23 2.39 11.77 14.90
C GLN A 23 1.07 11.06 15.19
N GLN A 24 0.64 11.07 16.45
CA GLN A 24 -0.65 10.54 16.88
C GLN A 24 -1.69 11.56 16.46
N ILE A 25 -1.96 11.62 15.15
CA ILE A 25 -3.17 12.26 14.66
C ILE A 25 -4.31 11.39 15.21
N ARG A 26 -5.08 11.91 16.16
CA ARG A 26 -6.33 11.28 16.57
C ARG A 26 -7.19 11.20 15.32
N ALA A 27 -7.34 10.00 14.77
CA ALA A 27 -8.10 9.80 13.55
C ALA A 27 -9.52 10.33 13.78
N ASN A 28 -9.92 11.32 12.98
CA ASN A 28 -11.31 11.77 12.98
C ASN A 28 -12.11 10.76 12.16
N ASN A 29 -12.55 9.69 12.84
CA ASN A 29 -13.32 8.61 12.23
C ASN A 29 -14.59 9.12 11.55
N GLY A 30 -15.16 10.24 12.01
CA GLY A 30 -16.31 10.90 11.38
C GLY A 30 -15.97 11.46 9.99
N LEU A 31 -14.85 12.17 9.85
CA LEU A 31 -14.41 12.68 8.55
C LEU A 31 -14.02 11.56 7.60
N LEU A 32 -13.35 10.51 8.10
CA LEU A 32 -12.95 9.38 7.28
C LEU A 32 -14.17 8.56 6.80
N LEU A 33 -15.19 8.40 7.65
CA LEU A 33 -16.47 7.81 7.27
C LEU A 33 -17.21 8.68 6.25
N ALA A 34 -17.24 9.99 6.43
CA ALA A 34 -17.84 10.90 5.46
C ALA A 34 -17.14 10.83 4.09
N LEU A 35 -15.80 10.71 4.09
CA LEU A 35 -15.02 10.49 2.88
C LEU A 35 -15.37 9.16 2.22
N TYR A 36 -15.50 8.08 3.01
CA TYR A 36 -15.96 6.78 2.50
C TYR A 36 -17.32 6.89 1.83
N GLU A 37 -18.32 7.47 2.49
CA GLU A 37 -19.66 7.65 1.93
C GLU A 37 -19.62 8.46 0.63
N ALA A 38 -18.86 9.54 0.60
CA ALA A 38 -18.70 10.37 -0.59
C ALA A 38 -18.06 9.61 -1.76
N VAL A 39 -17.01 8.83 -1.51
CA VAL A 39 -16.32 8.01 -2.52
C VAL A 39 -17.21 6.86 -2.99
N HIS A 40 -17.89 6.19 -2.06
CA HIS A 40 -18.65 4.98 -2.34
C HIS A 40 -19.98 5.26 -3.06
N LEU A 41 -20.73 6.27 -2.59
CA LEU A 41 -22.08 6.54 -3.08
C LEU A 41 -22.12 7.57 -4.22
N ASN A 42 -21.15 8.47 -4.31
CA ASN A 42 -21.18 9.57 -5.29
C ASN A 42 -20.12 9.41 -6.39
N ARG A 43 -20.55 8.88 -7.53
CA ARG A 43 -19.70 8.74 -8.72
C ARG A 43 -19.10 10.05 -9.23
N ASN A 44 -19.74 11.19 -8.97
CA ASN A 44 -19.23 12.50 -9.37
C ASN A 44 -18.24 13.08 -8.35
N PHE A 45 -18.19 12.57 -7.13
CA PHE A 45 -17.26 13.08 -6.12
C PHE A 45 -15.79 12.83 -6.49
N VAL A 46 -15.53 11.80 -7.30
CA VAL A 46 -14.19 11.50 -7.81
C VAL A 46 -13.58 12.66 -8.58
N THR A 47 -14.37 13.44 -9.32
CA THR A 47 -13.85 14.64 -10.00
C THR A 47 -13.44 15.74 -9.04
N THR A 48 -14.09 15.82 -7.87
CA THR A 48 -13.72 16.75 -6.79
C THR A 48 -12.48 16.28 -6.04
N LEU A 49 -12.35 14.97 -5.80
CA LEU A 49 -11.13 14.34 -5.26
C LEU A 49 -9.89 14.64 -6.10
N ALA A 50 -10.11 14.69 -7.42
CA ALA A 50 -9.13 14.89 -8.45
C ALA A 50 -8.77 16.35 -8.73
N HIS A 51 -9.67 17.29 -8.42
CA HIS A 51 -9.49 18.69 -8.79
C HIS A 51 -8.44 19.36 -7.90
N SER A 52 -7.42 19.91 -8.52
CA SER A 52 -6.46 20.82 -7.87
C SER A 52 -7.15 22.17 -7.69
N GLN A 53 -7.56 22.51 -6.46
CA GLN A 53 -8.13 23.84 -6.21
C GLN A 53 -7.00 24.87 -6.21
N THR A 54 -6.91 25.70 -7.25
CA THR A 54 -6.19 26.98 -7.16
C THR A 54 -7.14 27.98 -6.53
N GLU A 55 -6.85 28.48 -5.32
CA GLU A 55 -7.53 29.66 -4.79
C GLU A 55 -7.19 30.87 -5.66
N SER A 56 -7.98 31.08 -6.70
CA SER A 56 -8.01 32.32 -7.48
C SER A 56 -9.42 32.52 -8.00
N SER A 57 -10.35 32.74 -7.09
CA SER A 57 -11.65 33.37 -7.38
C SER A 57 -12.29 33.94 -6.11
N ALA A 58 -11.51 34.68 -5.32
CA ALA A 58 -12.13 35.74 -4.53
C ALA A 58 -12.47 36.89 -5.50
N PRO A 59 -13.71 37.42 -5.55
CA PRO A 59 -14.02 38.62 -6.32
C PRO A 59 -13.16 39.79 -5.79
N PRO A 60 -12.80 40.79 -6.61
CA PRO A 60 -11.96 41.88 -6.17
C PRO A 60 -12.75 42.74 -5.16
N SER A 61 -12.50 42.53 -3.87
CA SER A 61 -12.83 43.52 -2.86
C SER A 61 -11.91 44.73 -3.08
N PRO A 62 -12.44 45.96 -3.15
CA PRO A 62 -11.61 47.14 -3.36
C PRO A 62 -10.65 47.30 -2.18
N SER A 63 -9.35 47.23 -2.48
CA SER A 63 -8.27 47.31 -1.51
C SER A 63 -8.25 48.67 -0.79
N ASN A 64 -8.22 48.65 0.54
CA ASN A 64 -7.54 49.68 1.32
C ASN A 64 -6.08 49.28 1.46
N SER A 65 -5.21 50.22 1.08
CA SER A 65 -3.76 50.15 1.03
C SER A 65 -3.08 50.03 2.40
N LEU A 66 -1.87 49.45 2.39
CA LEU A 66 -0.77 49.52 3.37
C LEU A 66 -0.56 48.28 4.26
N ALA A 67 0.13 47.27 3.73
CA ALA A 67 1.15 46.53 4.46
C ALA A 67 2.11 45.86 3.47
N ALA A 68 3.37 46.26 3.49
CA ALA A 68 4.44 45.70 2.69
C ALA A 68 5.13 44.56 3.45
N GLY A 69 5.34 43.44 2.76
CA GLY A 69 6.51 42.59 2.98
C GLY A 69 6.31 41.31 3.81
N GLU A 70 5.66 40.30 3.25
CA GLU A 70 6.05 38.89 3.43
C GLU A 70 5.86 38.17 2.08
N PRO A 71 6.80 37.33 1.61
CA PRO A 71 6.56 36.51 0.44
C PRO A 71 5.49 35.49 0.81
N LEU A 72 4.29 35.67 0.24
CA LEU A 72 3.22 34.68 0.27
C LEU A 72 3.82 33.35 -0.20
N GLU A 73 3.97 32.38 0.71
CA GLU A 73 4.18 30.99 0.34
C GLU A 73 3.08 30.65 -0.68
N VAL A 74 3.49 30.26 -1.89
CA VAL A 74 2.56 29.81 -2.92
C VAL A 74 1.92 28.54 -2.35
N THR A 75 0.75 28.68 -1.73
CA THR A 75 -0.07 27.57 -1.25
C THR A 75 -0.33 26.67 -2.45
N GLN A 76 0.34 25.51 -2.45
CA GLN A 76 0.17 24.52 -3.52
C GLN A 76 -1.32 24.20 -3.65
N PRO A 77 -1.85 24.10 -4.88
CA PRO A 77 -3.25 23.78 -5.07
C PRO A 77 -3.54 22.44 -4.38
N SER A 78 -4.51 22.46 -3.46
CA SER A 78 -4.81 21.29 -2.63
C SER A 78 -5.55 20.25 -3.47
N ASN A 79 -5.00 19.04 -3.50
CA ASN A 79 -5.62 17.88 -4.13
C ASN A 79 -5.99 16.90 -3.02
N LEU A 80 -7.27 16.53 -2.93
CA LEU A 80 -7.75 15.73 -1.82
C LEU A 80 -7.16 14.31 -1.81
N LEU A 81 -6.84 13.73 -2.98
CA LEU A 81 -6.11 12.45 -3.05
C LEU A 81 -4.68 12.57 -2.51
N VAL A 82 -4.00 13.70 -2.76
CA VAL A 82 -2.67 13.97 -2.17
C VAL A 82 -2.76 13.97 -0.65
N THR A 83 -3.70 14.73 -0.09
CA THR A 83 -3.94 14.78 1.36
C THR A 83 -4.31 13.41 1.91
N PHE A 84 -5.15 12.67 1.19
CA PHE A 84 -5.59 11.34 1.62
C PHE A 84 -4.45 10.31 1.60
N PHE A 85 -3.58 10.32 0.59
CA PHE A 85 -2.40 9.43 0.55
C PHE A 85 -1.40 9.77 1.67
N GLN A 86 -1.18 11.06 1.92
CA GLN A 86 -0.36 11.50 3.05
C GLN A 86 -0.99 11.04 4.38
N TYR A 87 -2.30 11.21 4.57
CA TYR A 87 -3.03 10.73 5.74
C TYR A 87 -2.91 9.20 5.92
N CYS A 88 -3.09 8.43 4.84
CA CYS A 88 -2.91 6.97 4.87
C CYS A 88 -1.50 6.61 5.36
N SER A 89 -0.46 7.29 4.86
CA SER A 89 0.93 7.04 5.30
C SER A 89 1.16 7.33 6.79
N ILE A 90 0.42 8.28 7.37
CA ILE A 90 0.52 8.60 8.80
C ILE A 90 -0.21 7.55 9.63
N VAL A 91 -1.48 7.26 9.31
CA VAL A 91 -2.29 6.31 10.08
C VAL A 91 -1.73 4.89 10.01
N MET A 92 -1.16 4.51 8.86
CA MET A 92 -0.50 3.21 8.72
C MET A 92 0.70 3.03 9.64
N GLN A 93 1.29 4.08 10.24
CA GLN A 93 2.39 3.89 11.19
C GLN A 93 1.96 3.34 12.55
N ASP A 94 0.68 3.41 12.89
CA ASP A 94 0.15 2.83 14.12
C ASP A 94 -0.90 1.76 13.83
N THR A 95 -0.50 0.50 14.00
CA THR A 95 -1.41 -0.66 13.96
C THR A 95 -1.40 -1.43 15.28
N LYS A 96 -1.11 -0.76 16.41
CA LYS A 96 -0.96 -1.43 17.72
C LYS A 96 -2.29 -1.71 18.39
N SER A 97 -3.23 -0.76 18.29
CA SER A 97 -4.56 -0.86 18.89
C SER A 97 -5.61 -1.36 17.89
N GLU A 98 -6.72 -1.90 18.39
CA GLU A 98 -7.86 -2.29 17.54
C GLU A 98 -8.46 -1.08 16.80
N ALA A 99 -8.55 0.07 17.47
CA ALA A 99 -9.02 1.31 16.86
C ALA A 99 -8.10 1.74 15.70
N SER A 100 -6.78 1.70 15.90
CA SER A 100 -5.83 2.07 14.85
C SER A 100 -5.88 1.10 13.66
N VAL A 101 -6.03 -0.21 13.91
CA VAL A 101 -6.26 -1.22 12.87
C VAL A 101 -7.55 -0.95 12.09
N ASN A 102 -8.63 -0.58 12.77
CA ASN A 102 -9.91 -0.23 12.14
C ASN A 102 -9.80 1.03 11.26
N ASN A 103 -8.97 2.00 11.65
CA ASN A 103 -8.72 3.19 10.84
C ASN A 103 -7.95 2.84 9.56
N VAL A 104 -6.90 2.03 9.67
CA VAL A 104 -6.15 1.53 8.50
C VAL A 104 -7.06 0.70 7.58
N LYS A 105 -7.94 -0.13 8.17
CA LYS A 105 -8.95 -0.89 7.43
C LYS A 105 -9.89 0.03 6.63
N LEU A 106 -10.38 1.11 7.24
CA LEU A 106 -11.23 2.07 6.54
C LEU A 106 -10.45 2.78 5.41
N CYS A 107 -9.19 3.16 5.64
CA CYS A 107 -8.34 3.71 4.58
C CYS A 107 -8.22 2.75 3.40
N PHE A 108 -7.98 1.46 3.64
CA PHE A 108 -7.92 0.48 2.56
C PHE A 108 -9.25 0.25 1.85
N ILE A 109 -10.38 0.32 2.55
CA ILE A 109 -11.71 0.26 1.93
C ILE A 109 -11.91 1.44 0.97
N ILE A 110 -11.54 2.65 1.40
CA ILE A 110 -11.62 3.85 0.55
C ILE A 110 -10.69 3.72 -0.66
N LEU A 111 -9.44 3.28 -0.46
CA LEU A 111 -8.48 3.01 -1.55
C LEU A 111 -9.00 1.92 -2.50
N THR A 112 -9.70 0.92 -1.99
CA THR A 112 -10.36 -0.11 -2.81
C THR A 112 -11.41 0.54 -3.70
N CYS A 113 -12.31 1.36 -3.16
CA CYS A 113 -13.31 2.07 -3.95
C CYS A 113 -12.68 2.99 -5.01
N ILE A 114 -11.65 3.75 -4.65
CA ILE A 114 -10.91 4.62 -5.58
C ILE A 114 -10.26 3.81 -6.71
N SER A 115 -9.60 2.69 -6.37
CA SER A 115 -8.93 1.83 -7.37
C SER A 115 -9.88 1.05 -8.27
N GLU A 116 -11.16 0.95 -7.93
CA GLU A 116 -12.20 0.40 -8.81
C GLU A 116 -12.85 1.46 -9.72
N ASP A 117 -12.73 2.75 -9.38
CA ASP A 117 -13.35 3.82 -10.15
C ASP A 117 -12.53 4.17 -11.40
N GLN A 118 -13.23 4.24 -12.55
CA GLN A 118 -12.59 4.48 -13.84
C GLN A 118 -12.00 5.90 -13.95
N TYR A 119 -12.69 6.92 -13.44
CA TYR A 119 -12.24 8.30 -13.52
C TYR A 119 -11.07 8.57 -12.59
N ALA A 120 -11.12 8.04 -11.36
CA ALA A 120 -10.04 8.13 -10.40
C ALA A 120 -8.75 7.54 -10.98
N ASN A 121 -8.84 6.32 -11.53
CA ASN A 121 -7.70 5.69 -12.17
C ASN A 121 -7.18 6.48 -13.38
N SER A 122 -8.07 7.03 -14.22
CA SER A 122 -7.67 7.86 -15.36
C SER A 122 -6.84 9.06 -14.93
N LEU A 123 -7.26 9.76 -13.87
CA LEU A 123 -6.51 10.89 -13.34
C LEU A 123 -5.20 10.44 -12.68
N MET A 124 -5.25 9.40 -11.85
CA MET A 124 -4.08 8.93 -11.11
C MET A 124 -2.94 8.50 -12.03
N HIS A 125 -3.27 7.98 -13.21
CA HIS A 125 -2.30 7.53 -14.20
C HIS A 125 -2.00 8.57 -15.30
N ASP A 126 -2.54 9.78 -15.23
CA ASP A 126 -2.23 10.84 -16.21
C ASP A 126 -0.80 11.34 -15.99
N VAL A 127 0.06 11.14 -16.99
CA VAL A 127 1.47 11.53 -16.97
C VAL A 127 1.69 13.04 -16.91
N ASN A 128 0.68 13.83 -17.27
CA ASN A 128 0.74 15.30 -17.22
C ASN A 128 0.36 15.85 -15.84
N LEU A 129 -0.25 15.03 -14.97
CA LEU A 129 -0.69 15.42 -13.64
C LEU A 129 0.30 14.88 -12.60
N LEU A 130 1.31 15.71 -12.30
CA LEU A 130 2.39 15.37 -11.39
C LEU A 130 2.18 16.05 -10.03
N PHE A 131 2.23 15.25 -8.97
CA PHE A 131 2.04 15.73 -7.60
C PHE A 131 3.23 15.34 -6.73
N LYS A 132 3.65 16.26 -5.85
CA LYS A 132 4.58 15.93 -4.77
C LYS A 132 3.76 15.48 -3.56
N VAL A 133 3.91 14.22 -3.16
CA VAL A 133 3.22 13.65 -1.99
C VAL A 133 4.26 13.16 -1.00
N GLN A 134 4.21 13.67 0.22
CA GLN A 134 5.09 13.22 1.29
C GLN A 134 4.52 11.99 1.98
N LEU A 135 5.09 10.82 1.70
CA LEU A 135 4.74 9.58 2.40
C LEU A 135 5.56 9.46 3.68
N HIS A 136 4.88 9.43 4.82
CA HIS A 136 5.50 9.21 6.11
C HIS A 136 5.72 7.72 6.32
N ARG A 137 6.95 7.35 6.67
CA ARG A 137 7.40 5.96 6.71
C ARG A 137 7.59 5.50 8.14
N LEU A 138 7.22 4.26 8.44
CA LEU A 138 7.47 3.67 9.74
C LEU A 138 9.00 3.61 9.98
N PRO A 139 9.50 4.15 11.10
CA PRO A 139 10.93 4.08 11.39
C PRO A 139 11.32 2.62 11.73
N MET A 140 12.30 2.09 11.00
CA MET A 140 12.81 0.73 11.20
C MET A 140 14.31 0.75 11.42
N ARG A 141 14.81 0.02 12.42
CA ARG A 141 16.23 0.05 12.87
C ARG A 141 17.26 -0.21 11.78
N HIS A 142 16.90 -0.95 10.73
CA HIS A 142 17.80 -1.36 9.65
C HIS A 142 17.54 -0.61 8.33
N ARG A 143 16.61 0.36 8.33
CA ARG A 143 16.24 1.09 7.12
C ARG A 143 17.27 2.18 6.86
N LYS A 144 17.92 2.10 5.69
CA LYS A 144 18.74 3.19 5.15
C LYS A 144 17.84 4.40 4.86
N PHE A 145 18.42 5.60 4.90
CA PHE A 145 17.72 6.82 4.49
C PHE A 145 17.10 6.62 3.10
N VAL A 146 15.79 6.84 2.98
CA VAL A 146 15.10 6.74 1.70
C VAL A 146 14.96 8.13 1.12
N VAL A 147 15.45 8.31 -0.11
CA VAL A 147 15.35 9.58 -0.83
C VAL A 147 13.88 9.92 -1.06
N GLU A 148 13.50 11.15 -0.74
CA GLU A 148 12.15 11.65 -0.99
C GLU A 148 11.88 11.66 -2.51
N ARG A 149 10.74 11.11 -2.93
CA ARG A 149 10.35 11.08 -4.34
C ARG A 149 10.02 12.51 -4.81
N GLY A 150 10.36 12.81 -6.06
CA GLY A 150 9.93 14.04 -6.73
C GLY A 150 8.43 14.01 -7.09
N SER A 151 7.99 15.03 -7.83
CA SER A 151 6.62 15.04 -8.37
C SER A 151 6.42 13.89 -9.36
N GLN A 152 5.36 13.10 -9.15
CA GLN A 152 5.04 11.93 -9.96
C GLN A 152 3.52 11.77 -10.11
N PRO A 153 3.02 10.96 -11.06
CA PRO A 153 1.60 10.61 -11.13
C PRO A 153 1.13 9.97 -9.81
N LEU A 154 -0.12 10.22 -9.42
CA LEU A 154 -0.65 9.69 -8.16
C LEU A 154 -0.64 8.16 -8.11
N ALA A 155 -0.75 7.48 -9.24
CA ALA A 155 -0.63 6.02 -9.31
C ALA A 155 0.74 5.53 -8.82
N ASN A 156 1.84 6.24 -9.13
CA ASN A 156 3.16 5.91 -8.58
C ASN A 156 3.18 6.05 -7.06
N THR A 157 2.64 7.16 -6.52
CA THR A 157 2.58 7.38 -5.08
C THR A 157 1.69 6.35 -4.37
N LEU A 158 0.58 5.94 -4.98
CA LEU A 158 -0.27 4.87 -4.46
C LEU A 158 0.51 3.55 -4.38
N MET A 159 1.25 3.19 -5.43
CA MET A 159 2.09 2.00 -5.42
C MET A 159 3.19 2.09 -4.35
N ASP A 160 3.86 3.24 -4.21
CA ASP A 160 4.84 3.48 -3.15
C ASP A 160 4.23 3.31 -1.74
N LEU A 161 3.01 3.81 -1.51
CA LEU A 161 2.27 3.66 -0.25
C LEU A 161 1.96 2.18 0.06
N LEU A 162 1.49 1.42 -0.94
CA LEU A 162 1.15 0.00 -0.77
C LEU A 162 2.41 -0.85 -0.52
N VAL A 163 3.49 -0.59 -1.26
CA VAL A 163 4.80 -1.22 -1.05
C VAL A 163 5.34 -0.89 0.34
N GLU A 164 5.23 0.36 0.77
CA GLU A 164 5.65 0.78 2.11
C GLU A 164 4.88 0.04 3.20
N PHE A 165 3.56 -0.11 3.06
CA PHE A 165 2.75 -0.90 4.01
C PHE A 165 3.22 -2.37 4.08
N ILE A 166 3.35 -3.04 2.92
CA ILE A 166 3.79 -4.44 2.84
C ILE A 166 5.14 -4.62 3.55
N MET A 167 6.09 -3.70 3.31
CA MET A 167 7.45 -3.81 3.84
C MET A 167 7.56 -3.50 5.33
N SER A 168 6.67 -2.66 5.88
CA SER A 168 6.78 -2.18 7.27
C SER A 168 5.94 -2.97 8.29
N HIS A 169 4.99 -3.80 7.84
CA HIS A 169 4.00 -4.45 8.72
C HIS A 169 4.15 -5.97 8.81
N MET A 170 5.29 -6.53 8.40
CA MET A 170 5.56 -7.98 8.49
C MET A 170 5.91 -8.36 9.93
N MET A 171 4.89 -8.42 10.78
CA MET A 171 4.99 -8.66 12.22
C MET A 171 4.42 -10.01 12.61
N LYS A 172 4.90 -10.60 13.72
CA LYS A 172 4.38 -11.89 14.24
C LYS A 172 2.86 -11.88 14.45
N LYS A 173 2.29 -10.75 14.89
CA LYS A 173 0.84 -10.50 14.91
C LYS A 173 0.42 -9.93 13.55
N LEU A 174 0.39 -10.78 12.54
CA LEU A 174 0.01 -10.39 11.19
C LEU A 174 -1.49 -10.08 11.11
N SER A 175 -1.84 -8.91 10.57
CA SER A 175 -3.23 -8.59 10.24
C SER A 175 -3.56 -9.08 8.84
N LEU A 176 -4.04 -10.32 8.72
CA LEU A 176 -4.34 -10.92 7.41
C LEU A 176 -5.29 -10.05 6.59
N GLU A 177 -6.33 -9.52 7.21
CA GLU A 177 -7.33 -8.67 6.53
C GLU A 177 -6.69 -7.44 5.86
N LEU A 178 -5.83 -6.71 6.57
CA LEU A 178 -5.19 -5.52 6.00
C LEU A 178 -4.26 -5.87 4.83
N TYR A 179 -3.56 -7.01 4.89
CA TYR A 179 -2.72 -7.48 3.79
C TYR A 179 -3.56 -7.88 2.57
N MET A 180 -4.67 -8.59 2.79
CA MET A 180 -5.60 -8.95 1.72
C MET A 180 -6.16 -7.72 1.01
N GLN A 181 -6.49 -6.67 1.77
CA GLN A 181 -6.93 -5.40 1.18
C GLN A 181 -5.80 -4.69 0.44
N CYS A 182 -4.61 -4.57 1.04
CA CYS A 182 -3.46 -3.91 0.40
C CYS A 182 -3.08 -4.57 -0.93
N VAL A 183 -2.91 -5.89 -0.94
CA VAL A 183 -2.61 -6.67 -2.15
C VAL A 183 -3.77 -6.60 -3.15
N GLY A 184 -5.01 -6.57 -2.65
CA GLY A 184 -6.20 -6.36 -3.47
C GLY A 184 -6.25 -4.99 -4.18
N VAL A 185 -5.75 -3.92 -3.55
CA VAL A 185 -5.63 -2.60 -4.21
C VAL A 185 -4.54 -2.63 -5.28
N VAL A 186 -3.38 -3.24 -5.01
CA VAL A 186 -2.32 -3.44 -6.02
C VAL A 186 -2.88 -4.14 -7.25
N HIS A 187 -3.61 -5.24 -7.04
CA HIS A 187 -4.20 -6.03 -8.11
C HIS A 187 -5.18 -5.21 -8.96
N ARG A 188 -6.06 -4.41 -8.34
CA ARG A 188 -7.01 -3.53 -9.04
C ARG A 188 -6.32 -2.48 -9.91
N VAL A 189 -5.28 -1.84 -9.38
CA VAL A 189 -4.47 -0.86 -10.12
C VAL A 189 -3.84 -1.52 -11.36
N LEU A 190 -3.26 -2.71 -11.22
CA LEU A 190 -2.70 -3.46 -12.34
C LEU A 190 -3.77 -3.89 -13.36
N CYS A 191 -4.94 -4.32 -12.90
CA CYS A 191 -6.06 -4.66 -13.78
C CYS A 191 -6.51 -3.45 -14.62
N TYR A 192 -6.54 -2.24 -14.02
CA TYR A 192 -6.81 -1.02 -14.76
C TYR A 192 -5.75 -0.76 -15.83
N GLN A 193 -4.46 -0.87 -15.48
CA GLN A 193 -3.36 -0.67 -16.42
C GLN A 193 -3.43 -1.64 -17.59
N LYS A 194 -3.69 -2.94 -17.33
CA LYS A 194 -3.92 -3.96 -18.37
C LYS A 194 -5.12 -3.61 -19.26
N ARG A 195 -6.27 -3.28 -18.66
CA ARG A 195 -7.52 -2.98 -19.38
C ARG A 195 -7.36 -1.77 -20.30
N CYS A 196 -6.72 -0.71 -19.80
CA CYS A 196 -6.57 0.56 -20.50
C CYS A 196 -5.25 0.68 -21.27
N ARG A 197 -4.38 -0.35 -21.21
CA ARG A 197 -3.02 -0.38 -21.79
C ARG A 197 -2.17 0.81 -21.38
N VAL A 198 -2.28 1.22 -20.12
CA VAL A 198 -1.53 2.33 -19.57
C VAL A 198 -0.19 1.83 -19.03
N ARG A 199 0.91 2.40 -19.51
CA ARG A 199 2.27 2.06 -19.10
C ARG A 199 2.77 3.02 -18.04
N LEU A 200 2.69 2.62 -16.78
CA LEU A 200 3.17 3.43 -15.67
C LEU A 200 4.69 3.38 -15.59
N MET A 201 5.33 4.56 -15.58
CA MET A 201 6.79 4.69 -15.39
C MET A 201 7.12 4.54 -13.90
N TYR A 202 7.08 3.30 -13.42
CA TYR A 202 7.28 2.92 -12.03
C TYR A 202 8.49 1.98 -11.86
N GLN A 203 9.13 2.00 -10.68
CA GLN A 203 10.22 1.10 -10.33
C GLN A 203 9.67 -0.26 -9.90
N TRP A 204 9.18 -1.04 -10.86
CA TRP A 204 8.46 -2.30 -10.64
C TRP A 204 9.22 -3.33 -9.79
N LYS A 205 10.55 -3.32 -9.84
CA LYS A 205 11.43 -4.13 -8.97
C LYS A 205 11.12 -3.94 -7.48
N GLU A 206 10.72 -2.75 -7.05
CA GLU A 206 10.33 -2.49 -5.65
C GLU A 206 9.08 -3.27 -5.26
N LEU A 207 8.06 -3.30 -6.12
CA LEU A 207 6.84 -4.07 -5.89
C LEU A 207 7.14 -5.57 -5.86
N TRP A 208 7.86 -6.10 -6.86
CA TRP A 208 8.18 -7.52 -6.91
C TRP A 208 8.98 -7.96 -5.69
N THR A 209 9.96 -7.15 -5.28
CA THR A 209 10.76 -7.38 -4.07
C THR A 209 9.87 -7.42 -2.82
N ALA A 210 8.93 -6.49 -2.68
CA ALA A 210 8.01 -6.45 -1.56
C ALA A 210 7.10 -7.69 -1.50
N LEU A 211 6.54 -8.10 -2.64
CA LEU A 211 5.70 -9.29 -2.76
C LEU A 211 6.48 -10.58 -2.47
N ILE A 212 7.69 -10.74 -3.00
CA ILE A 212 8.57 -11.88 -2.71
C ILE A 212 8.95 -11.90 -1.22
N THR A 213 9.23 -10.73 -0.63
CA THR A 213 9.56 -10.64 0.80
C THR A 213 8.36 -11.02 1.68
N LEU A 214 7.14 -10.65 1.27
CA LEU A 214 5.93 -11.11 1.94
C LEU A 214 5.78 -12.64 1.89
N LEU A 215 6.00 -13.27 0.74
CA LEU A 215 6.01 -14.74 0.64
C LEU A 215 7.07 -15.38 1.54
N LYS A 216 8.29 -14.83 1.58
CA LYS A 216 9.34 -15.27 2.52
C LYS A 216 8.89 -15.17 3.97
N PHE A 217 8.24 -14.07 4.35
CA PHE A 217 7.75 -13.87 5.71
C PHE A 217 6.68 -14.91 6.07
N ILE A 218 5.74 -15.20 5.15
CA ILE A 218 4.71 -16.22 5.32
C ILE A 218 5.37 -17.59 5.58
N LEU A 219 6.34 -18.00 4.75
CA LEU A 219 7.08 -19.25 4.93
C LEU A 219 7.81 -19.32 6.28
N ALA A 220 8.55 -18.26 6.63
CA ALA A 220 9.32 -18.21 7.86
C ALA A 220 8.45 -18.35 9.12
N ASN A 221 7.15 -18.02 9.04
CA ASN A 221 6.22 -18.05 10.15
C ASN A 221 5.07 -19.05 9.95
N GLU A 222 5.16 -19.95 8.96
CA GLU A 222 4.04 -20.82 8.53
C GLU A 222 3.45 -21.62 9.69
N ASN A 223 4.31 -22.21 10.54
CA ASN A 223 3.91 -23.08 11.64
C ASN A 223 3.05 -22.36 12.69
N HIS A 224 3.21 -21.04 12.78
CA HIS A 224 2.43 -20.20 13.68
C HIS A 224 1.18 -19.66 13.00
N LEU A 225 1.32 -19.13 11.79
CA LEU A 225 0.26 -18.41 11.10
C LEU A 225 -0.80 -19.36 10.53
N ALA A 226 -0.40 -20.49 9.94
CA ALA A 226 -1.32 -21.45 9.32
C ALA A 226 -2.29 -22.10 10.32
N LYS A 227 -2.00 -22.02 11.63
CA LYS A 227 -2.90 -22.51 12.69
C LYS A 227 -4.00 -21.51 13.05
N LYS A 228 -3.87 -20.25 12.63
CA LYS A 228 -4.73 -19.14 13.06
C LYS A 228 -5.48 -18.47 11.91
N MET A 229 -4.96 -18.55 10.70
CA MET A 229 -5.45 -17.78 9.56
C MET A 229 -5.08 -18.42 8.23
N ASN A 230 -5.88 -18.16 7.20
CA ASN A 230 -5.67 -18.69 5.85
C ASN A 230 -4.56 -17.92 5.11
N ILE A 231 -3.30 -18.18 5.47
CA ILE A 231 -2.13 -17.59 4.80
C ILE A 231 -1.99 -18.00 3.34
N PHE A 232 -2.59 -19.13 2.94
CA PHE A 232 -2.56 -19.61 1.55
C PHE A 232 -3.39 -18.71 0.64
N LEU A 233 -4.46 -18.10 1.16
CA LEU A 233 -5.25 -17.14 0.41
C LEU A 233 -4.44 -15.88 0.07
N LEU A 234 -3.67 -15.37 1.04
CA LEU A 234 -2.76 -14.25 0.80
C LEU A 234 -1.64 -14.63 -0.18
N GLY A 235 -1.06 -15.82 -0.01
CA GLY A 235 -0.08 -16.36 -0.97
C GLY A 235 -0.66 -16.45 -2.39
N LEU A 236 -1.90 -16.89 -2.54
CA LEU A 236 -2.61 -16.98 -3.82
C LEU A 236 -2.80 -15.60 -4.45
N GLN A 237 -3.21 -14.58 -3.69
CA GLN A 237 -3.32 -13.22 -4.23
C GLN A 237 -1.97 -12.68 -4.72
N VAL A 238 -0.89 -12.91 -3.98
CA VAL A 238 0.46 -12.49 -4.37
C VAL A 238 0.92 -13.20 -5.65
N VAL A 239 0.74 -14.53 -5.72
CA VAL A 239 1.12 -15.31 -6.91
C VAL A 239 0.28 -14.92 -8.12
N ASN A 240 -1.01 -14.61 -7.95
CA ASN A 240 -1.85 -14.12 -9.05
C ASN A 240 -1.38 -12.77 -9.60
N ILE A 241 -0.82 -11.88 -8.78
CA ILE A 241 -0.17 -10.66 -9.27
C ILE A 241 1.03 -11.01 -10.16
N PHE A 242 1.89 -11.94 -9.74
CA PHE A 242 2.99 -12.41 -10.59
C PHE A 242 2.48 -13.02 -11.90
N ASN A 243 1.44 -13.86 -11.85
CA ASN A 243 0.85 -14.43 -13.05
C ASN A 243 0.23 -13.36 -13.96
N LEU A 244 -0.32 -12.27 -13.42
CA LEU A 244 -0.81 -11.14 -14.20
C LEU A 244 0.34 -10.46 -14.96
N PHE A 245 1.49 -10.24 -14.34
CA PHE A 245 2.70 -9.75 -15.02
C PHE A 245 3.22 -10.74 -16.07
N ILE A 246 3.27 -12.04 -15.74
CA ILE A 246 3.76 -13.11 -16.65
C ILE A 246 2.84 -13.29 -17.86
N THR A 247 1.54 -13.00 -17.73
CA THR A 247 0.57 -13.26 -18.80
C THR A 247 0.29 -12.01 -19.63
N TYR A 248 0.28 -10.83 -19.01
CA TYR A 248 -0.16 -9.58 -19.63
C TYR A 248 0.83 -8.43 -19.48
N GLY A 249 2.04 -8.67 -18.95
CA GLY A 249 3.00 -7.62 -18.66
C GLY A 249 3.40 -6.81 -19.89
N ASP A 250 3.40 -7.40 -21.08
CA ASP A 250 3.63 -6.71 -22.37
C ASP A 250 2.63 -5.56 -22.63
N THR A 251 1.43 -5.67 -22.07
CA THR A 251 0.36 -4.68 -22.24
C THR A 251 0.53 -3.43 -21.38
N PHE A 252 1.25 -3.49 -20.25
CA PHE A 252 1.32 -2.39 -19.28
C PHE A 252 2.70 -2.12 -18.66
N LEU A 253 3.68 -3.01 -18.81
CA LEU A 253 5.06 -2.70 -18.43
C LEU A 253 5.65 -1.66 -19.40
N PRO A 254 6.54 -0.77 -18.90
CA PRO A 254 7.02 0.37 -19.67
C PRO A 254 7.92 -0.03 -20.84
N SER A 255 8.64 -1.14 -20.73
CA SER A 255 9.54 -1.65 -21.76
C SER A 255 9.71 -3.17 -21.68
N PRO A 256 10.20 -3.83 -22.75
CA PRO A 256 10.61 -5.23 -22.71
C PRO A 256 11.69 -5.51 -21.66
N SER A 257 12.58 -4.56 -21.37
CA SER A 257 13.61 -4.73 -20.34
C SER A 257 13.01 -4.93 -18.95
N SER A 258 11.89 -4.28 -18.62
CA SER A 258 11.17 -4.56 -17.37
C SER A 258 10.63 -5.99 -17.31
N TYR A 259 10.29 -6.57 -18.46
CA TYR A 259 9.88 -7.96 -18.54
C TYR A 259 11.05 -8.91 -18.26
N ASP A 260 12.23 -8.59 -18.81
CA ASP A 260 13.48 -9.32 -18.53
C ASP A 260 13.85 -9.27 -17.04
N GLU A 261 13.74 -8.08 -16.42
CA GLU A 261 13.97 -7.87 -14.99
C GLU A 261 13.00 -8.70 -14.11
N LEU A 262 11.72 -8.79 -14.49
CA LEU A 262 10.76 -9.64 -13.79
C LEU A 262 11.22 -11.10 -13.79
N TYR A 263 11.59 -11.62 -14.96
CA TYR A 263 12.01 -13.02 -15.11
C TYR A 263 13.32 -13.29 -14.36
N TYR A 264 14.25 -12.34 -14.44
CA TYR A 264 15.46 -12.36 -13.63
C TYR A 264 15.14 -12.48 -12.13
N GLU A 265 14.24 -11.64 -11.60
CA GLU A 265 13.88 -11.70 -10.17
C GLU A 265 13.18 -13.02 -9.80
N LEU A 266 12.32 -13.58 -10.66
CA LEU A 266 11.71 -14.90 -10.42
C LEU A 266 12.75 -16.01 -10.33
N ILE A 267 13.74 -16.03 -11.25
CA ILE A 267 14.81 -17.02 -11.29
C ILE A 267 15.75 -16.84 -10.08
N ARG A 268 16.18 -15.60 -9.83
CA ARG A 268 17.04 -15.25 -8.69
C ARG A 268 16.44 -15.68 -7.37
N MET A 269 15.12 -15.55 -7.25
CA MET A 269 14.37 -15.84 -6.03
C MET A 269 13.64 -17.19 -6.05
N HIS A 270 14.01 -18.10 -6.96
CA HIS A 270 13.33 -19.38 -7.20
C HIS A 270 13.05 -20.19 -5.92
N GLN A 271 14.01 -20.24 -4.98
CA GLN A 271 13.88 -20.96 -3.71
C GLN A 271 12.64 -20.53 -2.91
N VAL A 272 12.23 -19.26 -2.99
CA VAL A 272 11.01 -18.79 -2.32
C VAL A 272 9.78 -19.45 -2.93
N PHE A 273 9.70 -19.48 -4.25
CA PHE A 273 8.57 -20.06 -4.99
C PHE A 273 8.52 -21.58 -4.85
N ASP A 274 9.67 -22.26 -4.88
CA ASP A 274 9.76 -23.70 -4.65
C ASP A 274 9.30 -24.07 -3.23
N ASN A 275 9.69 -23.29 -2.23
CA ASN A 275 9.27 -23.49 -0.86
C ASN A 275 7.77 -23.18 -0.64
N ILE A 276 7.24 -22.13 -1.27
CA ILE A 276 5.79 -21.85 -1.27
C ILE A 276 5.04 -23.02 -1.92
N TYR A 277 5.50 -23.51 -3.07
CA TYR A 277 4.89 -24.65 -3.76
C TYR A 277 4.91 -25.90 -2.87
N SER A 278 6.06 -26.26 -2.32
CA SER A 278 6.22 -27.44 -1.45
C SER A 278 5.29 -27.37 -0.22
N THR A 279 5.21 -26.19 0.40
CA THR A 279 4.35 -25.95 1.55
C THR A 279 2.88 -26.04 1.18
N ALA A 280 2.44 -25.30 0.16
CA ALA A 280 1.05 -25.32 -0.31
C ALA A 280 0.62 -26.73 -0.73
N PHE A 281 1.49 -27.47 -1.44
CA PHE A 281 1.22 -28.84 -1.83
C PHE A 281 1.04 -29.76 -0.62
N ARG A 282 1.91 -29.65 0.39
CA ARG A 282 1.78 -30.41 1.65
C ARG A 282 0.43 -30.15 2.34
N TYR A 283 -0.03 -28.90 2.39
CA TYR A 283 -1.32 -28.56 2.98
C TYR A 283 -2.52 -28.92 2.09
N SER A 284 -2.32 -29.13 0.78
CA SER A 284 -3.37 -29.60 -0.13
C SER A 284 -3.63 -31.11 -0.03
N THR A 285 -2.65 -31.88 0.45
CA THR A 285 -2.74 -33.35 0.56
C THR A 285 -3.18 -33.81 1.94
N VAL A 286 -2.94 -33.00 2.97
CA VAL A 286 -3.41 -33.25 4.34
C VAL A 286 -4.79 -32.64 4.53
N ASP A 287 -5.69 -33.35 5.20
CA ASP A 287 -7.01 -32.81 5.49
C ASP A 287 -6.92 -31.69 6.53
N GLY A 288 -7.48 -30.53 6.22
CA GLY A 288 -7.37 -29.33 7.04
C GLY A 288 -8.22 -28.17 6.53
N GLU A 289 -8.47 -27.19 7.39
CA GLU A 289 -9.37 -26.05 7.14
C GLU A 289 -9.05 -25.29 5.84
N PHE A 290 -7.76 -25.20 5.48
CA PHE A 290 -7.29 -24.41 4.33
C PHE A 290 -6.84 -25.26 3.14
N LYS A 291 -7.19 -26.55 3.11
CA LYS A 291 -6.78 -27.51 2.06
C LYS A 291 -7.11 -27.02 0.65
N ASP A 292 -8.33 -26.57 0.41
CA ASP A 292 -8.78 -26.13 -0.92
C ASP A 292 -8.03 -24.87 -1.37
N THR A 293 -7.80 -23.92 -0.46
CA THR A 293 -7.03 -22.71 -0.78
C THR A 293 -5.56 -23.05 -1.05
N ALA A 294 -4.98 -23.98 -0.29
CA ALA A 294 -3.62 -24.46 -0.50
C ALA A 294 -3.48 -25.18 -1.87
N LEU A 295 -4.51 -25.94 -2.29
CA LEU A 295 -4.56 -26.54 -3.62
C LEU A 295 -4.61 -25.49 -4.73
N LEU A 296 -5.45 -24.45 -4.58
CA LEU A 296 -5.51 -23.34 -5.54
C LEU A 296 -4.15 -22.62 -5.67
N LEU A 297 -3.50 -22.32 -4.54
CA LEU A 297 -2.16 -21.73 -4.52
C LEU A 297 -1.14 -22.63 -5.25
N THR A 298 -1.14 -23.93 -4.94
CA THR A 298 -0.27 -24.91 -5.60
C THR A 298 -0.42 -24.87 -7.12
N ASN A 299 -1.65 -24.87 -7.61
CA ASN A 299 -1.96 -24.84 -9.04
C ASN A 299 -1.59 -23.50 -9.69
N SER A 300 -1.74 -22.38 -8.98
CA SER A 300 -1.41 -21.05 -9.50
C SER A 300 0.09 -20.88 -9.80
N LEU A 301 0.98 -21.64 -9.15
CA LEU A 301 2.43 -21.57 -9.32
C LEU A 301 2.95 -22.24 -10.60
N ILE A 302 2.08 -22.85 -11.42
CA ILE A 302 2.50 -23.61 -12.60
C ILE A 302 3.40 -22.82 -13.56
N ASN A 303 3.08 -21.57 -13.86
CA ASN A 303 3.87 -20.75 -14.78
C ASN A 303 5.17 -20.26 -14.16
N VAL A 304 5.14 -19.85 -12.89
CA VAL A 304 6.36 -19.48 -12.15
C VAL A 304 7.35 -20.63 -12.13
N ARG A 305 6.89 -21.86 -11.85
CA ARG A 305 7.72 -23.06 -11.90
C ARG A 305 8.20 -23.41 -13.30
N ALA A 306 7.37 -23.22 -14.33
CA ALA A 306 7.79 -23.43 -15.72
C ALA A 306 8.92 -22.48 -16.12
N ILE A 307 8.86 -21.21 -15.73
CA ILE A 307 9.92 -20.22 -15.95
C ILE A 307 11.21 -20.68 -15.26
N ILE A 308 11.15 -20.97 -13.96
CA ILE A 308 12.31 -21.42 -13.18
C ILE A 308 12.96 -22.65 -13.81
N ASN A 309 12.18 -23.71 -14.05
CA ASN A 309 12.69 -24.98 -14.59
C ASN A 309 13.22 -24.86 -16.02
N HIS A 310 12.77 -23.87 -16.80
CA HIS A 310 13.27 -23.61 -18.15
C HIS A 310 14.61 -22.88 -18.15
N PHE A 311 14.75 -21.85 -17.32
CA PHE A 311 15.94 -20.99 -17.35
C PHE A 311 17.08 -21.50 -16.48
N THR A 312 16.82 -22.13 -15.33
CA THR A 312 17.88 -22.67 -14.45
C THR A 312 18.88 -23.55 -15.21
N PRO A 313 18.49 -24.62 -15.92
CA PRO A 313 19.46 -25.48 -16.63
C PRO A 313 20.18 -24.75 -17.77
N LYS A 314 19.56 -23.74 -18.37
CA LYS A 314 20.18 -22.93 -19.44
C LYS A 314 21.24 -21.98 -18.89
N ILE A 315 20.99 -21.41 -17.72
CA ILE A 315 21.94 -20.58 -16.99
C ILE A 315 23.13 -21.45 -16.55
N ASP A 316 22.86 -22.63 -15.99
CA ASP A 316 23.90 -23.57 -15.56
C ASP A 316 24.79 -23.99 -16.75
N ALA A 317 24.20 -24.37 -17.88
CA ALA A 317 24.94 -24.73 -19.09
C ALA A 317 25.75 -23.55 -19.67
N TRP A 318 25.22 -22.32 -19.58
CA TRP A 318 25.94 -21.12 -20.02
C TRP A 318 27.13 -20.82 -19.11
N LEU A 319 26.96 -20.95 -17.80
CA LEU A 319 28.01 -20.78 -16.80
C LEU A 319 29.14 -21.79 -16.98
N GLU A 320 28.81 -23.06 -17.21
CA GLU A 320 29.78 -24.10 -17.54
C GLU A 320 30.57 -23.76 -18.81
N GLY A 321 29.89 -23.27 -19.86
CA GLY A 321 30.52 -22.86 -21.11
C GLY A 321 31.47 -21.66 -20.98
N GLN A 322 31.21 -20.75 -20.02
CA GLN A 322 32.06 -19.59 -19.72
C GLN A 322 33.10 -19.86 -18.62
N ALA A 323 33.10 -21.06 -18.02
CA ALA A 323 33.88 -21.40 -16.84
C ALA A 323 33.67 -20.43 -15.65
N LEU A 324 32.45 -19.93 -15.49
CA LEU A 324 32.05 -19.02 -14.40
C LEU A 324 31.28 -19.78 -13.32
N SER A 325 31.52 -19.45 -12.06
CA SER A 325 30.77 -20.03 -10.92
C SER A 325 29.66 -19.13 -10.40
N THR A 326 29.74 -17.81 -10.66
CA THR A 326 28.77 -16.82 -10.17
C THR A 326 28.43 -15.86 -11.30
N PRO A 327 27.19 -15.89 -11.83
CA PRO A 327 26.77 -14.94 -12.86
C PRO A 327 26.46 -13.57 -12.27
N SER A 328 26.73 -12.52 -13.05
CA SER A 328 26.23 -11.17 -12.85
C SER A 328 24.79 -11.02 -13.34
N GLU A 329 24.12 -9.93 -12.96
CA GLU A 329 22.74 -9.63 -13.39
C GLU A 329 22.63 -9.53 -14.92
N ASP A 330 23.56 -8.83 -15.57
CA ASP A 330 23.57 -8.65 -17.03
C ASP A 330 23.77 -9.97 -17.80
N GLU A 331 24.59 -10.87 -17.27
CA GLU A 331 24.84 -12.19 -17.85
C GLU A 331 23.59 -13.07 -17.81
N ILE A 332 22.86 -13.09 -16.67
CA ILE A 332 21.60 -13.82 -16.58
C ILE A 332 20.57 -13.21 -17.55
N LEU A 333 20.47 -11.88 -17.60
CA LEU A 333 19.55 -11.19 -18.52
C LEU A 333 19.88 -11.48 -20.00
N GLU A 334 21.15 -11.69 -20.35
CA GLU A 334 21.53 -12.14 -21.69
C GLU A 334 21.00 -13.54 -22.01
N VAL A 335 21.16 -14.49 -21.07
CA VAL A 335 20.63 -15.85 -21.22
C VAL A 335 19.11 -15.83 -21.34
N VAL A 336 18.41 -15.05 -20.50
CA VAL A 336 16.95 -14.89 -20.52
C VAL A 336 16.48 -14.42 -21.89
N ARG A 337 17.05 -13.32 -22.40
CA ARG A 337 16.68 -12.72 -23.69
C ARG A 337 16.84 -13.67 -24.87
N LYS A 338 17.87 -14.53 -24.84
CA LYS A 338 18.15 -15.51 -25.92
C LYS A 338 17.22 -16.72 -25.93
N ASN A 339 16.39 -16.91 -24.91
CA ASN A 339 15.72 -18.19 -24.63
C ASN A 339 14.22 -18.10 -24.38
N TYR A 340 13.58 -16.95 -24.68
CA TYR A 340 12.12 -16.78 -24.57
C TYR A 340 11.33 -17.63 -25.56
N ASP A 341 11.85 -17.80 -26.77
CA ASP A 341 11.23 -18.51 -27.90
C ASP A 341 10.85 -19.97 -27.59
N SER A 342 11.65 -20.61 -26.74
CA SER A 342 11.48 -22.01 -26.34
C SER A 342 10.69 -22.18 -25.03
N LEU A 343 10.33 -21.08 -24.36
CA LEU A 343 9.53 -21.14 -23.13
C LEU A 343 8.04 -21.31 -23.49
N THR A 344 7.41 -22.33 -22.93
CA THR A 344 5.96 -22.53 -23.06
C THR A 344 5.28 -22.34 -21.71
N LEU A 345 4.29 -21.46 -21.66
CA LEU A 345 3.51 -21.16 -20.45
C LEU A 345 2.05 -21.58 -20.62
N LYS A 346 1.39 -21.91 -19.51
CA LYS A 346 -0.04 -22.22 -19.49
C LYS A 346 -0.84 -20.93 -19.43
N LEU A 347 -1.82 -20.77 -20.30
CA LEU A 347 -2.77 -19.67 -20.20
C LEU A 347 -3.59 -19.82 -18.92
N GLN A 348 -3.60 -18.78 -18.08
CA GLN A 348 -4.40 -18.72 -16.87
C GLN A 348 -5.52 -17.71 -17.05
N ASP A 349 -6.75 -18.17 -16.87
CA ASP A 349 -7.95 -17.36 -17.01
C ASP A 349 -8.20 -16.51 -15.76
N SER A 350 -8.97 -15.44 -15.93
CA SER A 350 -9.51 -14.60 -14.85
C SER A 350 -8.48 -13.93 -13.93
N LEU A 351 -7.20 -13.84 -14.32
CA LEU A 351 -6.17 -13.12 -13.56
C LEU A 351 -6.45 -11.62 -13.44
N ASP A 352 -7.23 -11.05 -14.36
CA ASP A 352 -7.64 -9.64 -14.38
C ASP A 352 -9.04 -9.41 -13.78
N GLN A 353 -9.63 -10.45 -13.16
CA GLN A 353 -10.91 -10.37 -12.50
C GLN A 353 -10.70 -10.25 -10.98
N TYR A 354 -11.48 -9.37 -10.36
CA TYR A 354 -11.57 -9.23 -8.92
C TYR A 354 -13.04 -9.07 -8.52
N GLU A 355 -13.36 -9.50 -7.32
CA GLU A 355 -14.67 -9.22 -6.72
C GLU A 355 -14.79 -7.71 -6.48
N ARG A 356 -15.85 -7.10 -7.03
CA ARG A 356 -16.10 -5.68 -6.81
C ARG A 356 -16.46 -5.43 -5.36
N TYR A 357 -16.02 -4.30 -4.84
CA TYR A 357 -16.33 -3.90 -3.48
C TYR A 357 -17.85 -3.87 -3.25
N SER A 358 -18.29 -4.54 -2.18
CA SER A 358 -19.66 -4.47 -1.68
C SER A 358 -19.63 -4.35 -0.16
N GLU A 359 -20.29 -3.32 0.38
CA GLU A 359 -20.41 -3.15 1.82
C GLU A 359 -21.20 -4.31 2.45
N ASN A 360 -22.33 -4.68 1.84
CA ASN A 360 -23.20 -5.74 2.34
C ASN A 360 -22.89 -7.08 1.64
N PRO A 361 -22.76 -8.20 2.35
CA PRO A 361 -22.82 -8.36 3.82
C PRO A 361 -21.45 -8.25 4.53
N GLN A 362 -20.36 -8.02 3.80
CA GLN A 362 -18.98 -8.23 4.30
C GLN A 362 -18.52 -7.20 5.35
N HIS A 363 -19.03 -5.96 5.28
CA HIS A 363 -18.58 -4.83 6.09
C HIS A 363 -19.67 -4.19 6.96
N SER A 364 -20.92 -4.64 6.88
CA SER A 364 -22.06 -4.03 7.60
C SER A 364 -21.83 -3.94 9.12
N ALA A 365 -21.28 -5.00 9.72
CA ALA A 365 -20.97 -5.03 11.15
C ALA A 365 -19.86 -4.04 11.53
N PHE A 366 -18.84 -3.91 10.68
CA PHE A 366 -17.74 -2.98 10.85
C PHE A 366 -18.22 -1.53 10.82
N PHE A 367 -18.99 -1.15 9.80
CA PHE A 367 -19.54 0.21 9.70
C PHE A 367 -20.53 0.52 10.81
N THR A 368 -21.39 -0.44 11.18
CA THR A 368 -22.30 -0.28 12.32
C THR A 368 -21.53 0.04 13.62
N ALA A 369 -20.44 -0.69 13.89
CA ALA A 369 -19.61 -0.44 15.06
C ALA A 369 -18.91 0.92 14.99
N MET A 370 -18.39 1.30 13.83
CA MET A 370 -17.69 2.56 13.64
C MET A 370 -18.62 3.77 13.77
N VAL A 371 -19.81 3.74 13.17
CA VAL A 371 -20.84 4.78 13.31
C VAL A 371 -21.25 4.94 14.78
N ARG A 372 -21.48 3.83 15.49
CA ARG A 372 -21.76 3.89 16.95
C ARG A 372 -20.63 4.56 17.71
N SER A 373 -19.38 4.22 17.40
CA SER A 373 -18.21 4.85 18.03
C SER A 373 -18.15 6.35 17.76
N VAL A 374 -18.41 6.80 16.52
CA VAL A 374 -18.44 8.22 16.17
C VAL A 374 -19.58 8.95 16.88
N VAL A 375 -20.77 8.35 16.96
CA VAL A 375 -21.91 8.94 17.69
C VAL A 375 -21.59 9.10 19.18
N VAL A 376 -20.97 8.09 19.81
CA VAL A 376 -20.56 8.17 21.22
C VAL A 376 -19.50 9.25 21.42
N ASP A 377 -18.46 9.28 20.60
CA ASP A 377 -17.39 10.29 20.69
C ASP A 377 -17.94 11.71 20.47
N THR A 378 -18.81 11.90 19.48
CA THR A 378 -19.47 13.20 19.22
C THR A 378 -20.30 13.62 20.42
N ARG A 379 -21.13 12.73 20.99
CA ARG A 379 -21.96 13.04 22.16
C ARG A 379 -21.15 13.42 23.39
N GLN A 380 -19.97 12.83 23.57
CA GLN A 380 -19.07 13.15 24.69
C GLN A 380 -18.32 14.48 24.49
N ASN A 381 -18.09 14.87 23.25
CA ASN A 381 -17.35 16.09 22.89
C ASN A 381 -18.28 17.30 22.61
N ILE A 382 -19.60 17.13 22.64
CA ILE A 382 -20.55 18.25 22.64
C ILE A 382 -20.48 18.94 23.99
N ASP A 383 -19.94 20.16 24.01
CA ASP A 383 -19.92 21.02 25.18
C ASP A 383 -21.31 21.64 25.40
N TYR A 384 -22.13 20.99 26.21
CA TYR A 384 -23.45 21.48 26.60
C TYR A 384 -23.39 22.85 27.32
N ALA A 385 -22.27 23.19 27.97
CA ALA A 385 -22.13 24.49 28.63
C ALA A 385 -22.03 25.64 27.63
N SER A 386 -21.42 25.41 26.47
CA SER A 386 -21.35 26.40 25.39
C SER A 386 -22.72 26.66 24.75
N LEU A 387 -23.55 25.61 24.58
CA LEU A 387 -24.91 25.75 24.07
C LEU A 387 -25.82 26.49 25.05
N ASP A 388 -25.76 26.15 26.34
CA ASP A 388 -26.53 26.86 27.37
C ASP A 388 -26.11 28.33 27.47
N LEU A 389 -24.82 28.64 27.38
CA LEU A 389 -24.34 30.03 27.36
C LEU A 389 -24.84 30.79 26.12
N GLN A 390 -24.89 30.13 24.96
CA GLN A 390 -25.37 30.74 23.72
C GLN A 390 -26.88 30.99 23.76
N VAL A 391 -27.65 30.07 24.34
CA VAL A 391 -29.09 30.22 24.59
C VAL A 391 -29.35 31.36 25.59
N ILE A 392 -28.59 31.42 26.70
CA ILE A 392 -28.68 32.49 27.70
C ILE A 392 -28.31 33.85 27.09
N LEU A 393 -27.25 33.92 26.28
CA LEU A 393 -26.86 35.15 25.58
C LEU A 393 -27.92 35.59 24.56
N GLN A 394 -28.59 34.65 23.90
CA GLN A 394 -29.66 34.92 22.95
C GLN A 394 -30.92 35.43 23.66
N GLU A 395 -31.29 34.84 24.81
CA GLU A 395 -32.37 35.36 25.66
C GLU A 395 -32.06 36.77 26.18
N LEU A 396 -30.83 37.03 26.63
CA LEU A 396 -30.39 38.36 27.08
C LEU A 396 -30.38 39.40 25.95
N SER A 397 -30.09 38.98 24.71
CA SER A 397 -30.11 39.87 23.54
C SER A 397 -31.52 40.28 23.09
N CYS A 398 -32.55 39.50 23.48
CA CYS A 398 -33.95 39.81 23.21
C CYS A 398 -34.57 40.76 24.26
N ILE A 399 -33.83 41.14 25.31
CA ILE A 399 -34.30 41.99 26.42
C ILE A 399 -33.95 43.48 26.21
N THR A 400 -33.30 43.84 25.10
CA THR A 400 -33.15 45.23 24.64
C THR A 400 -34.15 45.54 23.55
#